data_AF-A0A965PK03-F1
#
_entry.id   AF-A0A965PK03-F1
#
_cell.length_a   1.000
_cell.length_b   1.000
_cell.length_c   1.000
_cell.angle_alpha   90.00
_cell.angle_beta   90.00
_cell.angle_gamma   90.00
#
_symmetry.space_group_name_H-M   'P 1'
#
loop_
_entity.id
_entity.type
_entity.pdbx_description
1 polymer ?
#
loop_
_entity_poly.entity_id
_entity_poly.type
_entity_poly.pdbx_seq_one_letter_code
_entity_poly.pdbx_strand_id
1 'polypeptide(L)'
;MAAVLLLFAWKDSILTAMWPPAPMAEIDTPRPSPEVLQLAAPLKPLLPRMLPKDRQYLATLYDAMAYVLIRDGERSKAIIGTNEQFAAFHAGTLNLAIDKSSVGKYPGLAEAIDEVFAAFAGSDVKDLDADSRRRLVAACGVISWSFGVGRDE
;
A
#
# COMPACT_ATOMS: atom_id res chain seq x y z
N MET A 1 31.26 -10.25 -15.90
CA MET A 1 30.23 -9.26 -16.33
C MET A 1 30.91 -7.92 -16.48
N ALA A 2 30.69 -7.21 -17.59
CA ALA A 2 31.17 -5.84 -17.77
C ALA A 2 30.13 -4.87 -17.21
N ALA A 3 30.53 -3.98 -16.31
CA ALA A 3 29.68 -2.92 -15.79
C ALA A 3 30.06 -1.59 -16.47
N VAL A 4 29.06 -0.82 -16.88
CA VAL A 4 29.26 0.50 -17.50
C VAL A 4 28.87 1.58 -16.49
N LEU A 5 29.76 2.54 -16.26
CA LEU A 5 29.46 3.73 -15.48
C LEU A 5 28.85 4.78 -16.42
N LEU A 6 27.62 5.19 -16.15
CA LEU A 6 26.96 6.31 -16.84
C LEU A 6 27.11 7.57 -15.99
N LEU A 7 27.62 8.62 -16.61
CA LEU A 7 27.82 9.94 -16.00
C LEU A 7 26.97 10.98 -16.74
N PHE A 8 26.06 11.61 -16.01
CA PHE A 8 25.27 12.73 -16.51
C PHE A 8 25.57 13.96 -15.66
N ALA A 9 26.04 15.04 -16.28
CA ALA A 9 26.26 16.32 -15.61
C ALA A 9 25.20 17.32 -16.07
N TRP A 10 24.46 17.89 -15.12
CA TRP A 10 23.49 18.95 -15.39
C TRP A 10 23.43 19.94 -14.21
N LYS A 11 23.63 21.24 -14.49
CA LYS A 11 23.58 22.34 -13.51
C LYS A 11 24.28 22.00 -12.19
N ASP A 12 25.59 21.77 -12.27
CA ASP A 12 26.46 21.47 -11.12
C ASP A 12 26.14 20.18 -10.35
N SER A 13 25.19 19.37 -10.84
CA SER A 13 24.87 18.05 -10.29
C SER A 13 25.43 16.95 -11.19
N ILE A 14 26.21 16.04 -10.60
CA ILE A 14 26.70 14.83 -11.28
C ILE A 14 25.84 13.65 -10.84
N LEU A 15 25.09 13.08 -11.77
CA LEU A 15 24.38 11.82 -11.58
C LEU A 15 25.28 10.68 -12.07
N THR A 16 25.66 9.81 -11.14
CA THR A 16 26.35 8.54 -11.41
C THR A 16 25.34 7.41 -11.36
N ALA A 17 25.27 6.61 -12.42
CA ALA A 17 24.45 5.41 -12.46
C ALA A 17 25.29 4.22 -12.98
N MET A 18 25.16 3.07 -12.33
CA MET A 18 25.80 1.83 -12.75
C MET A 18 24.83 1.04 -13.65
N TRP A 19 25.30 0.57 -14.81
CA TRP A 19 24.51 -0.27 -15.71
C TRP A 19 25.09 -1.70 -15.81
N PRO A 20 24.26 -2.75 -15.67
CA PRO A 20 22.84 -2.69 -15.33
C PRO A 20 22.64 -2.14 -13.90
N PRO A 21 21.50 -1.47 -13.63
CA PRO A 21 21.19 -1.02 -12.29
C PRO A 21 21.25 -2.22 -11.35
N ALA A 22 21.75 -2.01 -10.13
CA ALA A 22 21.64 -3.02 -9.09
C ALA A 22 20.17 -3.47 -9.05
N PRO A 23 19.90 -4.79 -9.00
CA PRO A 23 18.54 -5.26 -8.80
C PRO A 23 17.99 -4.50 -7.59
N MET A 24 16.85 -3.82 -7.76
CA MET A 24 16.20 -3.20 -6.61
C MET A 24 16.05 -4.32 -5.58
N ALA A 25 16.60 -4.12 -4.39
CA ALA A 25 16.47 -5.09 -3.33
C ALA A 25 14.97 -5.32 -3.12
N GLU A 26 14.50 -6.53 -3.44
CA GLU A 26 13.14 -6.91 -3.16
C GLU A 26 12.96 -6.77 -1.64
N ILE A 27 12.01 -5.95 -1.22
CA ILE A 27 11.59 -5.91 0.17
C ILE A 27 10.98 -7.28 0.45
N ASP A 28 11.75 -8.17 1.09
CA ASP A 28 11.32 -9.51 1.48
C ASP A 28 10.23 -9.38 2.55
N THR A 29 9.00 -9.25 2.07
CA THR A 29 7.78 -9.20 2.87
C THR A 29 7.16 -10.57 2.75
N PRO A 30 6.92 -11.27 3.88
CA PRO A 30 6.41 -12.63 3.84
C PRO A 30 5.09 -12.67 3.07
N ARG A 31 5.02 -13.57 2.07
CA ARG A 31 3.83 -13.75 1.23
C ARG A 31 2.62 -14.09 2.10
N PRO A 32 1.51 -13.32 2.04
CA PRO A 32 0.28 -13.69 2.73
C PRO A 32 -0.24 -15.05 2.26
N SER A 33 -1.02 -15.73 3.11
CA SER A 33 -1.60 -17.02 2.77
C SER A 33 -2.50 -16.92 1.52
N PRO A 34 -2.63 -17.99 0.70
CA PRO A 34 -3.43 -17.94 -0.53
C PRO A 34 -4.88 -17.49 -0.31
N GLU A 35 -5.50 -17.91 0.80
CA GLU A 35 -6.86 -17.53 1.19
C GLU A 35 -6.98 -16.01 1.40
N VAL A 36 -5.99 -15.43 2.06
CA VAL A 36 -5.93 -14.00 2.37
C VAL A 36 -5.61 -13.18 1.11
N LEU A 37 -4.81 -13.71 0.18
CA LEU A 37 -4.54 -13.07 -1.11
C LEU A 37 -5.75 -13.03 -2.05
N GLN A 38 -6.68 -13.99 -1.94
CA GLN A 38 -7.93 -13.95 -2.73
C GLN A 38 -8.77 -12.71 -2.41
N LEU A 39 -8.67 -12.19 -1.19
CA LEU A 39 -9.37 -10.97 -0.78
C LEU A 39 -8.82 -9.72 -1.50
N ALA A 40 -7.60 -9.79 -2.07
CA ALA A 40 -7.01 -8.75 -2.91
C ALA A 40 -7.30 -8.90 -4.41
N ALA A 41 -8.16 -9.84 -4.81
CA ALA A 41 -8.53 -10.05 -6.21
C ALA A 41 -8.93 -8.77 -6.96
N PRO A 42 -9.66 -7.79 -6.38
CA PRO A 42 -10.01 -6.55 -7.06
C PRO A 42 -8.82 -5.73 -7.55
N LEU A 43 -7.65 -5.83 -6.90
CA LEU A 43 -6.45 -5.06 -7.27
C LEU A 43 -5.74 -5.63 -8.50
N LYS A 44 -5.80 -6.95 -8.72
CA LYS A 44 -5.06 -7.66 -9.78
C LYS A 44 -5.16 -7.04 -11.18
N PRO A 45 -6.35 -6.68 -11.71
CA PRO A 45 -6.44 -6.09 -13.05
C PRO A 45 -5.81 -4.69 -13.17
N LEU A 46 -5.54 -4.02 -12.06
CA LEU A 46 -4.99 -2.66 -12.01
C LEU A 46 -3.46 -2.66 -11.93
N LEU A 47 -2.86 -3.63 -11.24
CA LEU A 47 -1.41 -3.68 -10.96
C LEU A 47 -0.53 -3.54 -12.20
N PRO A 48 -0.81 -4.20 -13.36
CA PRO A 48 0.03 -4.10 -14.55
C PRO A 48 -0.03 -2.71 -15.22
N ARG A 49 -1.05 -1.91 -14.91
CA ARG A 49 -1.23 -0.56 -15.48
C ARG A 49 -0.53 0.52 -14.65
N MET A 50 -0.07 0.16 -13.45
CA MET A 50 0.54 1.10 -12.52
C MET A 50 2.05 1.20 -12.76
N LEU A 51 2.59 2.41 -12.57
CA LEU A 51 4.04 2.57 -12.66
C LEU A 51 4.67 1.93 -11.40
N PRO A 52 5.85 1.29 -11.53
CA PRO A 52 6.54 0.67 -10.40
C PRO A 52 6.77 1.62 -9.21
N LYS A 53 7.02 2.91 -9.49
CA LYS A 53 7.21 3.93 -8.44
C LYS A 53 5.93 4.21 -7.65
N ASP A 54 4.79 4.30 -8.32
CA ASP A 54 3.50 4.55 -7.66
C ASP A 54 3.08 3.35 -6.81
N ARG A 55 3.35 2.15 -7.33
CA ARG A 55 3.22 0.89 -6.61
C ARG A 55 4.05 0.85 -5.33
N GLN A 56 5.34 1.16 -5.41
CA GLN A 56 6.22 1.20 -4.24
C GLN A 56 5.76 2.24 -3.20
N TYR A 57 5.30 3.40 -3.67
CA TYR A 57 4.77 4.45 -2.81
C TYR A 57 3.52 3.97 -2.04
N LEU A 58 2.53 3.43 -2.75
CA LEU A 58 1.30 2.91 -2.14
C LEU A 58 1.57 1.71 -1.24
N ALA A 59 2.50 0.82 -1.61
CA ALA A 59 2.92 -0.28 -0.75
C ALA A 59 3.41 0.23 0.61
N THR A 60 4.28 1.23 0.60
CA THR A 60 4.84 1.85 1.82
C THR A 60 3.76 2.58 2.62
N LEU A 61 2.82 3.25 1.93
CA LEU A 61 1.70 3.95 2.57
C LEU A 61 0.84 2.99 3.39
N TYR A 62 0.42 1.86 2.78
CA TYR A 62 -0.43 0.89 3.46
C TYR A 62 0.30 0.12 4.56
N ASP A 63 1.60 -0.12 4.43
CA ASP A 63 2.43 -0.68 5.51
C ASP A 63 2.47 0.29 6.72
N ALA A 64 2.69 1.58 6.48
CA ALA A 64 2.67 2.60 7.53
C ALA A 64 1.29 2.72 8.18
N MET A 65 0.20 2.62 7.41
CA MET A 65 -1.16 2.59 7.96
C MET A 65 -1.38 1.39 8.88
N ALA A 66 -0.90 0.19 8.50
CA ALA A 66 -0.98 -1.00 9.34
C ALA A 66 -0.29 -0.75 10.69
N TYR A 67 0.91 -0.14 10.67
CA TYR A 67 1.63 0.23 11.88
C TYR A 67 0.86 1.22 12.77
N VAL A 68 0.23 2.24 12.18
CA VAL A 68 -0.59 3.20 12.93
C VAL A 68 -1.77 2.51 13.60
N LEU A 69 -2.46 1.59 12.91
CA LEU A 69 -3.58 0.84 13.48
C LEU A 69 -3.17 -0.05 14.65
N ILE A 70 -2.01 -0.71 14.55
CA ILE A 70 -1.42 -1.51 15.63
C ILE A 70 -1.18 -0.61 16.85
N ARG A 71 -0.47 0.51 16.66
CA ARG A 71 -0.16 1.45 17.75
C ARG A 71 -1.39 2.10 18.38
N ASP A 72 -2.40 2.41 17.57
CA ASP A 72 -3.66 2.95 18.08
C ASP A 72 -4.43 1.92 18.93
N GLY A 73 -4.35 0.63 18.56
CA GLY A 73 -4.97 -0.46 19.32
C GLY A 73 -4.31 -0.75 20.67
N GLU A 74 -3.04 -0.36 20.86
CA GLU A 74 -2.32 -0.50 22.14
C GLU A 74 -2.75 0.57 23.17
N ARG A 75 -3.53 1.58 22.78
CA ARG A 75 -3.99 2.65 23.66
C ARG A 75 -5.07 2.15 24.61
N SER A 76 -5.10 2.72 25.82
CA SER A 76 -6.19 2.49 26.79
C SER A 76 -7.57 2.91 26.24
N LYS A 77 -7.57 3.92 25.37
CA LYS A 77 -8.72 4.32 24.55
C LYS A 77 -8.23 4.56 23.12
N ALA A 78 -8.58 3.66 22.21
CA ALA A 78 -8.29 3.80 20.79
C ALA A 78 -8.95 5.06 20.21
N ILE A 79 -8.24 5.76 19.32
CA ILE A 79 -8.79 6.90 18.57
C ILE A 79 -9.64 6.39 17.41
N ILE A 80 -9.19 5.31 16.76
CA ILE A 80 -9.90 4.65 15.67
C ILE A 80 -10.70 3.50 16.28
N GLY A 81 -11.84 3.83 16.89
CA GLY A 81 -12.71 2.91 17.61
C GLY A 81 -13.85 2.32 16.77
N THR A 82 -14.14 2.86 15.58
CA THR A 82 -15.23 2.38 14.71
C THR A 82 -14.79 2.28 13.25
N ASN A 83 -15.55 1.53 12.44
CA ASN A 83 -15.33 1.45 10.99
C ASN A 83 -15.42 2.82 10.30
N GLU A 84 -16.29 3.71 10.77
CA GLU A 84 -16.42 5.08 10.22
C GLU A 84 -15.18 5.93 10.53
N GLN A 85 -14.66 5.82 11.75
CA GLN A 85 -13.40 6.49 12.13
C GLN A 85 -12.21 5.94 11.33
N PHE A 86 -12.23 4.64 11.01
CA PHE A 86 -11.23 4.05 10.12
C PHE A 86 -11.33 4.59 8.70
N ALA A 87 -12.55 4.67 8.13
CA ALA A 87 -12.77 5.25 6.80
C ALA A 87 -12.31 6.71 6.75
N ALA A 88 -12.60 7.50 7.79
CA ALA A 88 -12.11 8.87 7.90
C ALA A 88 -10.57 8.95 7.99
N PHE A 89 -9.93 8.04 8.74
CA PHE A 89 -8.48 7.93 8.81
C PHE A 89 -7.86 7.56 7.45
N HIS A 90 -8.43 6.61 6.74
CA HIS A 90 -7.96 6.19 5.41
C HIS A 90 -8.10 7.32 4.38
N ALA A 91 -9.27 7.97 4.31
CA ALA A 91 -9.49 9.14 3.46
C ALA A 91 -8.54 10.31 3.80
N GLY A 92 -8.32 10.58 5.09
CA GLY A 92 -7.36 11.57 5.56
C GLY A 92 -5.91 11.25 5.15
N THR A 93 -5.54 9.97 5.23
CA THR A 93 -4.22 9.48 4.81
C THR A 93 -4.02 9.66 3.30
N LEU A 94 -5.02 9.33 2.48
CA LEU A 94 -4.96 9.53 1.03
C LEU A 94 -4.87 11.01 0.65
N ASN A 95 -5.60 11.89 1.35
CA ASN A 95 -5.53 13.34 1.12
C ASN A 95 -4.15 13.94 1.42
N LEU A 96 -3.39 13.33 2.34
CA LEU A 96 -2.01 13.74 2.65
C LEU A 96 -0.99 13.10 1.71
N ALA A 97 -1.27 11.88 1.25
CA ALA A 97 -0.34 11.07 0.48
C ALA A 97 -0.39 11.34 -1.03
N ILE A 98 -1.54 11.76 -1.55
CA ILE A 98 -1.77 11.87 -2.99
C ILE A 98 -1.98 13.33 -3.38
N ASP A 99 -1.18 13.80 -4.34
CA ASP A 99 -1.41 15.09 -4.98
C ASP A 99 -2.80 15.11 -5.63
N LYS A 100 -3.57 16.20 -5.43
CA LYS A 100 -4.92 16.32 -6.01
C LYS A 100 -4.97 16.11 -7.52
N SER A 101 -3.89 16.46 -8.23
CA SER A 101 -3.75 16.24 -9.68
C SER A 101 -3.57 14.77 -10.08
N SER A 102 -3.20 13.90 -9.13
CA SER A 102 -3.02 12.46 -9.31
C SER A 102 -4.25 11.65 -8.89
N VAL A 103 -5.28 12.28 -8.33
CA VAL A 103 -6.56 11.62 -8.04
C VAL A 103 -7.19 11.15 -9.34
N GLY A 104 -7.62 9.88 -9.38
CA GLY A 104 -8.17 9.27 -10.60
C GLY A 104 -7.14 8.86 -11.65
N LYS A 105 -5.82 9.01 -11.37
CA LYS A 105 -4.74 8.54 -12.25
C LYS A 105 -4.88 7.07 -12.64
N TYR A 106 -5.40 6.24 -11.73
CA TYR A 106 -5.72 4.84 -11.95
C TYR A 106 -7.23 4.63 -11.75
N PRO A 107 -8.02 4.56 -12.84
CA PRO A 107 -9.46 4.33 -12.74
C PRO A 107 -9.79 3.01 -12.04
N GLY A 108 -10.73 3.03 -11.10
CA GLY A 108 -11.16 1.83 -10.35
C GLY A 108 -10.27 1.49 -9.13
N LEU A 109 -9.18 2.23 -8.90
CA LEU A 109 -8.25 1.92 -7.80
C LEU A 109 -8.84 2.19 -6.42
N ALA A 110 -9.60 3.28 -6.26
CA ALA A 110 -10.23 3.60 -5.00
C ALA A 110 -11.27 2.53 -4.64
N GLU A 111 -12.13 2.20 -5.60
CA GLU A 111 -13.17 1.18 -5.45
C GLU A 111 -12.56 -0.19 -5.14
N ALA A 112 -11.51 -0.59 -5.85
CA ALA A 112 -10.84 -1.86 -5.60
C ALA A 112 -10.21 -1.92 -4.20
N ILE A 113 -9.64 -0.83 -3.69
CA ILE A 113 -9.09 -0.77 -2.32
C ILE A 113 -10.21 -0.86 -1.28
N ASP A 114 -11.31 -0.14 -1.49
CA ASP A 114 -12.46 -0.16 -0.60
C ASP A 114 -13.12 -1.55 -0.56
N GLU A 115 -13.20 -2.25 -1.69
CA GLU A 115 -13.65 -3.64 -1.77
C GLU A 115 -12.75 -4.59 -0.95
N VAL A 116 -11.43 -4.39 -0.98
CA VAL A 116 -10.52 -5.17 -0.13
C VAL A 116 -10.82 -4.91 1.34
N PHE A 117 -10.95 -3.65 1.78
CA PHE A 117 -11.28 -3.36 3.18
C PHE A 117 -12.64 -3.92 3.60
N ALA A 118 -13.65 -3.81 2.74
CA ALA A 118 -14.97 -4.38 2.97
C ALA A 118 -14.92 -5.92 3.10
N ALA A 119 -14.06 -6.60 2.32
CA ALA A 119 -13.90 -8.04 2.42
C ALA A 119 -13.31 -8.50 3.78
N PHE A 120 -12.48 -7.67 4.42
CA PHE A 120 -11.90 -7.96 5.74
C PHE A 120 -12.80 -7.54 6.90
N ALA A 121 -13.36 -6.34 6.86
CA ALA A 121 -14.05 -5.73 8.00
C ALA A 121 -15.57 -5.66 7.86
N GLY A 122 -16.12 -5.92 6.66
CA GLY A 122 -17.52 -5.65 6.33
C GLY A 122 -17.79 -4.16 6.09
N SER A 123 -18.96 -3.85 5.52
CA SER A 123 -19.39 -2.48 5.20
C SER A 123 -20.19 -1.80 6.32
N ASP A 124 -20.59 -2.54 7.35
CA ASP A 124 -21.47 -2.01 8.40
C ASP A 124 -20.70 -1.15 9.40
N VAL A 125 -21.36 -0.09 9.89
CA VAL A 125 -20.82 0.73 10.98
C VAL A 125 -20.89 -0.07 12.28
N LYS A 126 -19.72 -0.46 12.79
CA LYS A 126 -19.56 -1.18 14.05
C LYS A 126 -18.32 -0.72 14.80
N ASP A 127 -18.32 -1.01 16.09
CA ASP A 127 -17.15 -0.85 16.94
C ASP A 127 -16.03 -1.79 16.48
N LEU A 128 -14.81 -1.27 16.46
CA LEU A 128 -13.60 -2.00 16.15
C LEU A 128 -13.09 -2.69 17.41
N ASP A 129 -13.53 -3.93 17.58
CA ASP A 129 -12.91 -4.85 18.53
C ASP A 129 -11.49 -5.27 18.09
N ALA A 130 -10.81 -6.02 18.95
CA ALA A 130 -9.46 -6.49 18.68
C ALA A 130 -9.38 -7.36 17.40
N ASP A 131 -10.45 -8.12 17.10
CA ASP A 131 -10.47 -8.97 15.91
C ASP A 131 -10.62 -8.14 14.63
N SER A 132 -11.58 -7.22 14.60
CA SER A 132 -11.82 -6.32 13.47
C SER A 132 -10.59 -5.48 13.17
N ARG A 133 -9.88 -5.01 14.20
CA ARG A 133 -8.61 -4.31 14.03
C ARG A 133 -7.54 -5.20 13.41
N ARG A 134 -7.38 -6.45 13.87
CA ARG A 134 -6.43 -7.40 13.27
C ARG A 134 -6.76 -7.64 11.79
N ARG A 135 -8.03 -7.71 11.43
CA ARG A 135 -8.47 -7.84 10.03
C ARG A 135 -8.14 -6.61 9.20
N LEU A 136 -8.34 -5.40 9.73
CA LEU A 136 -7.93 -4.17 9.03
C LEU A 136 -6.42 -4.05 8.86
N VAL A 137 -5.64 -4.43 9.89
CA VAL A 137 -4.18 -4.51 9.80
C VAL A 137 -3.77 -5.53 8.72
N ALA A 138 -4.41 -6.69 8.68
CA ALA A 138 -4.17 -7.69 7.65
C ALA A 138 -4.54 -7.17 6.25
N ALA A 139 -5.65 -6.45 6.11
CA ALA A 139 -6.04 -5.81 4.85
C ALA A 139 -4.95 -4.83 4.37
N CYS A 140 -4.47 -3.95 5.26
CA CYS A 140 -3.37 -3.04 4.94
C CYS A 140 -2.10 -3.79 4.51
N GLY A 141 -1.72 -4.86 5.22
CA GLY A 141 -0.55 -5.68 4.87
C GLY A 141 -0.70 -6.37 3.51
N VAL A 142 -1.90 -6.85 3.19
CA VAL A 142 -2.22 -7.50 1.91
C VAL A 142 -2.21 -6.51 0.75
N ILE A 143 -2.81 -5.33 0.94
CA ILE A 143 -2.77 -4.24 -0.04
C ILE A 143 -1.31 -3.82 -0.28
N SER A 144 -0.55 -3.64 0.81
CA SER A 144 0.87 -3.30 0.73
C SER A 144 1.66 -4.34 -0.07
N TRP A 145 1.47 -5.62 0.24
CA TRP A 145 2.14 -6.72 -0.46
C TRP A 145 1.76 -6.78 -1.93
N SER A 146 0.47 -6.59 -2.27
CA SER A 146 -0.07 -6.64 -3.64
C SER A 146 0.51 -5.53 -4.52
N PHE A 147 0.78 -4.35 -3.94
CA PHE A 147 1.47 -3.30 -4.67
C PHE A 147 2.96 -3.56 -4.89
N GLY A 148 3.58 -4.54 -4.23
CA GLY A 148 4.99 -4.88 -4.46
C GLY A 148 5.28 -5.21 -5.93
N VAL A 149 6.37 -4.67 -6.48
CA VAL A 149 6.74 -4.87 -7.90
C VAL A 149 7.10 -6.34 -8.13
N GLY A 150 6.59 -6.94 -9.21
CA GLY A 150 6.81 -8.36 -9.53
C GLY A 150 5.85 -9.35 -8.87
N ARG A 151 4.76 -8.86 -8.24
CA ARG A 151 3.80 -9.67 -7.48
C ARG A 151 2.40 -9.67 -8.07
N ASP A 152 2.31 -9.66 -9.40
CA ASP A 152 1.05 -9.52 -10.14
C ASP A 152 0.19 -10.80 -10.17
N GLU A 153 0.63 -11.85 -9.46
CA GLU A 153 0.05 -13.21 -9.46
C GLU A 153 -1.19 -13.38 -8.57
#